data_AF-A0A1V2YLF6-F1
#
_entry.id   AF-A0A1V2YLF6-F1
#
_cell.length_a   1.000
_cell.length_b   1.000
_cell.length_c   1.000
_cell.angle_alpha   90.00
_cell.angle_beta   90.00
_cell.angle_gamma   90.00
#
_symmetry.space_group_name_H-M   'P 1'
#
loop_
_entity.id
_entity.type
_entity.pdbx_description
1 polymer ?
#
loop_
_entity_poly.entity_id
_entity_poly.type
_entity_poly.pdbx_seq_one_letter_code
_entity_poly.pdbx_strand_id
1 'polypeptide(L)'
;MLIEKLPYIGLFLIAVGVGLIFLSIFKIAHIRSLIAINESINMPRRTRKEIFKQTLEESNRKLDSHLYPEDIGGTSDQQIINLSKKGLTTTQIAKKLNRGKGEIELILSLNKRSKL
;
A
#
# COMPACT_ATOMS: atom_id res chain seq x y z
N MET A 1 -17.48 60.78 31.32
CA MET A 1 -17.34 60.49 29.87
C MET A 1 -16.44 59.29 29.53
N LEU A 2 -15.40 58.93 30.32
CA LEU A 2 -14.58 57.72 30.03
C LEU A 2 -15.28 56.40 30.42
N ILE A 3 -16.07 56.42 31.50
CA ILE A 3 -16.74 55.22 32.06
C ILE A 3 -17.84 54.68 31.14
N GLU A 4 -18.52 55.54 30.37
CA GLU A 4 -19.52 55.12 29.38
C GLU A 4 -18.89 54.40 28.18
N LYS A 5 -17.58 54.56 27.96
CA LYS A 5 -16.85 53.92 26.85
C LYS A 5 -16.23 52.57 27.20
N LEU A 6 -16.22 52.18 28.48
CA LEU A 6 -15.70 50.88 28.94
C LEU A 6 -16.32 49.66 28.21
N PRO A 7 -17.65 49.56 28.01
CA PRO A 7 -18.23 48.39 27.34
C PRO A 7 -17.81 48.29 25.86
N TYR A 8 -17.63 49.42 25.18
CA TYR A 8 -17.18 49.46 23.79
C TYR A 8 -15.71 49.03 23.65
N ILE A 9 -14.86 49.37 24.63
CA ILE A 9 -13.47 48.88 24.69
C ILE A 9 -13.44 47.35 24.83
N GLY A 10 -14.28 46.79 25.69
CA GLY A 10 -14.37 45.33 25.87
C GLY A 10 -14.84 44.62 24.60
N LEU A 11 -15.87 45.15 23.96
CA LEU A 11 -16.40 44.59 22.71
C LEU A 11 -15.40 44.68 21.57
N PHE A 12 -14.64 45.78 21.49
CA PHE A 12 -13.54 45.93 20.53
C PHE A 12 -12.44 44.89 20.76
N LEU A 13 -12.04 44.66 22.01
CA LEU A 13 -11.02 43.67 22.34
C LEU A 13 -11.44 42.24 21.99
N ILE A 14 -12.71 41.89 22.24
CA ILE A 14 -13.29 40.60 21.85
C ILE A 14 -13.30 40.45 20.32
N ALA A 15 -13.73 41.49 19.60
CA ALA A 15 -13.75 41.48 18.13
C ALA A 15 -12.35 41.28 17.53
N VAL A 16 -11.34 41.95 18.10
CA VAL A 16 -9.93 41.78 17.71
C VAL A 16 -9.45 40.34 18.01
N GLY A 17 -9.77 39.81 19.19
CA GLY A 17 -9.39 38.45 19.58
C GLY A 17 -9.98 37.38 18.65
N VAL A 18 -11.28 37.50 18.34
CA VAL A 18 -11.95 36.60 17.39
C VAL A 18 -11.34 36.69 16.00
N GLY A 19 -11.01 37.90 15.53
CA GLY A 19 -10.32 38.11 14.25
C GLY A 19 -8.97 37.39 14.17
N LEU A 20 -8.17 37.44 15.23
CA LEU A 20 -6.88 36.75 15.31
C LEU A 20 -7.02 35.22 15.26
N ILE A 21 -8.08 34.68 15.86
CA ILE A 21 -8.38 33.23 15.80
C ILE A 21 -8.69 32.81 14.36
N PHE A 22 -9.55 33.57 13.65
CA PHE A 22 -9.86 33.28 12.25
C PHE A 22 -8.63 33.40 11.35
N LEU A 23 -7.81 34.43 11.53
CA LEU A 23 -6.54 34.58 10.79
C LEU A 23 -5.56 33.44 11.07
N SER A 24 -5.52 32.93 12.31
CA SER A 24 -4.67 31.80 12.69
C SER A 24 -5.11 30.52 11.99
N ILE A 25 -6.41 30.22 12.01
CA ILE A 25 -6.97 29.05 11.31
C ILE A 25 -6.73 29.16 9.80
N PHE A 26 -6.96 30.33 9.21
CA PHE A 26 -6.74 30.58 7.79
C PHE A 26 -5.27 30.43 7.39
N LYS A 27 -4.34 30.98 8.18
CA LYS A 27 -2.90 30.80 7.97
C LYS A 27 -2.50 29.33 8.07
N ILE A 28 -3.00 28.58 9.05
CA ILE A 28 -2.69 27.16 9.21
C ILE A 28 -3.21 26.34 8.02
N ALA A 29 -4.44 26.62 7.56
CA ALA A 29 -5.00 25.96 6.37
C ALA A 29 -4.20 26.29 5.10
N HIS A 30 -3.82 27.56 4.92
CA HIS A 30 -3.03 28.01 3.78
C HIS A 30 -1.59 27.47 3.81
N ILE A 31 -0.96 27.41 4.98
CA ILE A 31 0.38 26.82 5.17
C ILE A 31 0.35 25.32 4.87
N ARG A 32 -0.70 24.58 5.26
CA ARG A 32 -0.85 23.17 4.87
C ARG A 32 -0.94 22.99 3.36
N SER A 33 -1.62 23.90 2.67
CA SER A 33 -1.67 23.90 1.19
C SER A 33 -0.31 24.23 0.57
N LEU A 34 0.45 25.19 1.12
CA LEU A 34 1.79 25.54 0.65
C LEU A 34 2.85 24.46 0.98
N ILE A 35 2.76 23.78 2.11
CA ILE A 35 3.66 22.65 2.45
C ILE A 35 3.39 21.48 1.50
N ALA A 36 2.12 21.19 1.18
CA ALA A 36 1.78 20.19 0.16
C ALA A 36 2.25 20.60 -1.25
N ILE A 37 2.27 21.91 -1.56
CA ILE A 37 2.76 22.42 -2.84
C ILE A 37 4.31 22.46 -2.89
N ASN A 38 4.99 22.80 -1.80
CA ASN A 38 6.45 22.85 -1.76
C ASN A 38 7.09 21.45 -1.65
N GLU A 39 6.42 20.49 -0.99
CA GLU A 39 6.77 19.05 -1.10
C GLU A 39 6.48 18.48 -2.49
N SER A 40 5.53 19.03 -3.26
CA SER A 40 5.26 18.56 -4.63
C SER A 40 6.08 19.28 -5.71
N ILE A 41 6.61 20.47 -5.45
CA ILE A 41 7.50 21.20 -6.38
C ILE A 41 8.98 20.87 -6.13
N ASN A 42 9.35 20.38 -4.95
CA ASN A 42 10.71 19.93 -4.63
C ASN A 42 10.82 18.40 -4.46
N MET A 43 9.88 17.61 -5.00
CA MET A 43 10.17 16.20 -5.26
C MET A 43 11.22 16.15 -6.39
N PRO A 44 12.43 15.62 -6.14
CA PRO A 44 13.34 15.34 -7.22
C PRO A 44 12.61 14.42 -8.21
N ARG A 45 12.67 14.78 -9.49
CA ARG A 45 12.11 14.06 -10.65
C ARG A 45 12.83 12.71 -10.85
N ARG A 46 12.92 11.91 -9.79
CA ARG A 46 13.62 10.63 -9.68
C ARG A 46 12.71 9.51 -9.19
N THR A 47 11.56 9.81 -8.61
CA THR A 47 10.92 8.85 -7.70
C THR A 47 10.12 7.76 -8.38
N ARG A 48 9.56 7.90 -9.59
CA ARG A 48 8.81 6.77 -10.18
C ARG A 48 9.71 5.61 -10.61
N LYS A 49 10.82 5.89 -11.27
CA LYS A 49 11.76 4.83 -11.70
C LYS A 49 12.56 4.29 -10.52
N GLU A 50 12.93 5.13 -9.55
CA GLU A 50 13.65 4.67 -8.36
C GLU A 50 12.74 3.89 -7.40
N ILE A 51 11.50 4.33 -7.13
CA ILE A 51 10.54 3.55 -6.34
C ILE A 51 10.23 2.24 -7.06
N PHE A 52 9.98 2.27 -8.37
CA PHE A 52 9.73 1.04 -9.13
C PHE A 52 10.94 0.10 -9.12
N LYS A 53 12.17 0.63 -9.25
CA LYS A 53 13.40 -0.16 -9.13
C LYS A 53 13.56 -0.72 -7.72
N GLN A 54 13.31 0.05 -6.68
CA GLN A 54 13.43 -0.39 -5.30
C GLN A 54 12.40 -1.48 -4.98
N THR A 55 11.15 -1.33 -5.44
CA THR A 55 10.12 -2.37 -5.29
C THR A 55 10.44 -3.63 -6.12
N LEU A 56 10.99 -3.47 -7.33
CA LEU A 56 11.46 -4.61 -8.14
C LEU A 56 12.68 -5.29 -7.54
N GLU A 57 13.60 -4.54 -6.96
CA GLU A 57 14.84 -5.05 -6.37
C GLU A 57 14.56 -5.71 -5.02
N GLU A 58 13.62 -5.19 -4.23
CA GLU A 58 13.13 -5.85 -3.02
C GLU A 58 12.32 -7.11 -3.35
N SER A 59 11.53 -7.07 -4.43
CA SER A 59 10.84 -8.24 -4.96
C SER A 59 11.82 -9.27 -5.51
N ASN A 60 12.87 -8.87 -6.21
CA ASN A 60 13.93 -9.76 -6.70
C ASN A 60 14.78 -10.31 -5.54
N ARG A 61 15.14 -9.53 -4.52
CA ARG A 61 15.86 -10.06 -3.35
C ARG A 61 15.02 -11.06 -2.56
N LYS A 62 13.70 -10.84 -2.42
CA LYS A 62 12.78 -11.83 -1.84
C LYS A 62 12.60 -13.06 -2.74
N LEU A 63 12.60 -12.86 -4.06
CA LEU A 63 12.50 -13.94 -5.03
C LEU A 63 13.79 -14.78 -5.00
N ASP A 64 14.97 -14.17 -5.01
CA ASP A 64 16.29 -14.83 -4.98
C ASP A 64 16.53 -15.57 -3.65
N SER A 65 16.01 -15.07 -2.52
CA SER A 65 16.02 -15.83 -1.25
C SER A 65 15.06 -17.03 -1.25
N HIS A 66 14.17 -17.13 -2.23
CA HIS A 66 13.30 -18.28 -2.47
C HIS A 66 13.61 -19.00 -3.80
N LEU A 67 14.66 -18.58 -4.53
CA LEU A 67 15.04 -19.12 -5.85
C LEU A 67 16.34 -19.94 -5.83
N TYR A 68 16.77 -20.39 -4.66
CA TYR A 68 17.45 -21.68 -4.59
C TYR A 68 16.45 -22.72 -4.07
N PRO A 69 16.18 -23.78 -4.84
CA PRO A 69 15.38 -24.89 -4.38
C PRO A 69 16.21 -25.62 -3.34
N GLU A 70 15.96 -25.33 -2.07
CA GLU A 70 16.27 -26.30 -1.02
C GLU A 70 15.33 -27.47 -1.25
N ASP A 71 15.81 -28.40 -2.07
CA ASP A 71 15.26 -29.72 -2.31
C ASP A 71 15.34 -30.52 -1.00
N ILE A 72 14.48 -30.19 -0.04
CA ILE A 72 14.20 -31.03 1.12
C ILE A 72 12.71 -30.94 1.45
N GLY A 73 11.94 -31.77 0.75
CA GLY A 73 10.58 -32.16 1.15
C GLY A 73 9.69 -32.38 -0.06
N GLY A 74 9.25 -33.62 -0.28
CA GLY A 74 8.27 -34.00 -1.32
C GLY A 74 6.91 -33.33 -1.11
N THR A 75 6.87 -32.03 -1.39
CA THR A 75 5.83 -31.10 -0.99
C THR A 75 4.66 -31.16 -1.96
N SER A 76 3.48 -30.89 -1.41
CA SER A 76 2.16 -31.18 -1.96
C SER A 76 1.94 -30.85 -3.44
N ASP A 77 2.68 -29.90 -3.99
CA ASP A 77 2.61 -29.44 -5.37
C ASP A 77 3.00 -30.55 -6.38
N GLN A 78 4.01 -31.37 -6.05
CA GLN A 78 4.37 -32.53 -6.88
C GLN A 78 3.26 -33.58 -6.90
N GLN A 79 2.54 -33.75 -5.79
CA GLN A 79 1.40 -34.67 -5.71
C GLN A 79 0.25 -34.20 -6.60
N ILE A 80 -0.02 -32.89 -6.62
CA ILE A 80 -1.00 -32.26 -7.50
C ILE A 80 -0.66 -32.52 -8.96
N ILE A 81 0.61 -32.27 -9.34
CA ILE A 81 1.10 -32.50 -10.71
C ILE A 81 0.98 -33.99 -11.10
N ASN A 82 1.37 -34.90 -10.21
CA ASN A 82 1.32 -36.34 -10.46
C ASN A 82 -0.12 -36.85 -10.59
N LEU A 83 -1.06 -36.36 -9.78
CA LEU A 83 -2.47 -36.72 -9.90
C LEU A 83 -3.10 -36.15 -11.16
N SER A 84 -2.72 -34.93 -11.56
CA SER A 84 -3.17 -34.35 -12.83
C SER A 84 -2.64 -35.15 -14.04
N LYS A 85 -1.39 -35.60 -14.01
CA LYS A 85 -0.82 -36.50 -15.03
C LYS A 85 -1.55 -37.85 -15.11
N LYS A 86 -2.14 -38.32 -14.01
CA LYS A 86 -2.98 -39.53 -13.98
C LYS A 86 -4.40 -39.30 -14.54
N GLY A 87 -4.71 -38.10 -15.04
CA GLY A 87 -6.00 -37.75 -15.63
C GLY A 87 -7.08 -37.38 -14.61
N LEU A 88 -6.73 -37.15 -13.33
CA LEU A 88 -7.71 -36.71 -12.34
C LEU A 88 -8.11 -35.25 -12.59
N THR A 89 -9.39 -34.96 -12.36
CA THR A 89 -9.91 -33.59 -12.46
C THR A 89 -9.50 -32.76 -11.24
N THR A 90 -9.44 -31.43 -11.41
CA THR A 90 -9.06 -30.50 -10.33
C THR A 90 -9.91 -30.68 -9.07
N THR A 91 -11.21 -30.95 -9.22
CA THR A 91 -12.15 -31.23 -8.12
C THR A 91 -11.79 -32.52 -7.36
N GLN A 92 -11.39 -33.58 -8.07
CA GLN A 92 -10.99 -34.84 -7.44
C GLN A 92 -9.67 -34.71 -6.70
N ILE A 93 -8.73 -33.95 -7.27
CA ILE A 93 -7.43 -33.66 -6.63
C ILE A 93 -7.65 -32.82 -5.37
N ALA A 94 -8.47 -31.76 -5.46
CA ALA A 94 -8.85 -30.93 -4.33
C ALA A 94 -9.45 -31.75 -3.18
N LYS A 95 -10.39 -32.66 -3.50
CA LYS A 95 -11.00 -33.56 -2.50
C LYS A 95 -9.98 -34.54 -1.91
N LYS A 96 -9.10 -35.11 -2.73
CA LYS A 96 -8.11 -36.11 -2.30
C LYS A 96 -7.01 -35.53 -1.43
N LEU A 97 -6.65 -34.27 -1.66
CA LEU A 97 -5.60 -33.57 -0.92
C LEU A 97 -6.16 -32.62 0.15
N ASN A 98 -7.50 -32.58 0.33
CA ASN A 98 -8.20 -31.65 1.22
C ASN A 98 -7.77 -30.19 1.02
N ARG A 99 -7.74 -29.74 -0.24
CA ARG A 99 -7.29 -28.40 -0.66
C ARG A 99 -8.37 -27.66 -1.45
N GLY A 100 -8.23 -26.33 -1.53
CA GLY A 100 -9.14 -25.49 -2.30
C GLY A 100 -8.97 -25.70 -3.81
N LYS A 101 -10.08 -25.72 -4.57
CA LYS A 101 -10.04 -25.87 -6.03
C LYS A 101 -9.19 -24.80 -6.72
N GLY A 102 -9.27 -23.55 -6.25
CA GLY A 102 -8.50 -22.43 -6.81
C GLY A 102 -6.99 -22.58 -6.60
N GLU A 103 -6.57 -23.17 -5.49
CA GLU A 103 -5.15 -23.45 -5.20
C GLU A 103 -4.60 -24.50 -6.18
N ILE A 104 -5.35 -25.59 -6.39
CA ILE A 104 -5.01 -26.62 -7.37
C ILE A 104 -4.90 -26.03 -8.77
N GLU A 105 -5.86 -25.20 -9.17
CA GLU A 105 -5.91 -24.57 -10.48
C GLU A 105 -4.74 -23.61 -10.70
N LEU A 106 -4.39 -22.82 -9.68
CA LEU A 106 -3.23 -21.93 -9.72
C LEU A 106 -1.94 -22.73 -9.91
N ILE A 107 -1.70 -23.76 -9.11
CA ILE A 107 -0.49 -24.60 -9.20
C ILE A 107 -0.35 -25.24 -10.59
N LEU A 108 -1.44 -25.79 -11.15
CA LEU A 108 -1.42 -26.37 -12.49
C LEU A 108 -1.16 -25.30 -13.57
N SER A 109 -1.72 -24.10 -13.44
CA SER A 109 -1.52 -23.00 -14.39
C SER A 109 -0.07 -22.51 -14.41
N LEU A 110 0.56 -22.42 -13.23
CA LEU A 110 1.97 -22.04 -13.09
C LEU A 110 2.89 -23.13 -13.66
N ASN A 111 2.59 -24.41 -13.40
CA ASN A 111 3.37 -25.52 -13.96
C ASN A 111 3.32 -25.55 -15.50
N LYS A 112 2.15 -25.31 -16.08
CA LYS A 112 1.99 -25.26 -17.54
C LYS A 112 2.79 -24.11 -18.16
N ARG A 113 2.80 -22.94 -17.51
CA ARG A 113 3.53 -21.76 -17.98
C ARG A 113 5.05 -21.91 -17.84
N SER A 114 5.54 -22.60 -16.80
CA SER A 114 6.97 -22.84 -16.57
C SER A 114 7.61 -23.81 -17.58
N LYS A 115 6.83 -24.59 -18.33
CA LYS A 115 7.33 -25.55 -19.34
C LYS A 115 7.32 -25.02 -20.77
N LEU A 116 6.85 -23.77 -20.96
CA LEU A 116 6.94 -23.03 -22.22
C LEU A 116 8.21 -22.19 -22.21
#